data_AF-A0A813JYF1-F1
#
_entry.id   AF-A0A813JYF1-F1
#
_cell.length_a   1.000
_cell.length_b   1.000
_cell.length_c   1.000
_cell.angle_alpha   90.00
_cell.angle_beta   90.00
_cell.angle_gamma   90.00
#
_symmetry.space_group_name_H-M   'P 1'
#
loop_
_entity.id
_entity.type
_entity.pdbx_description
1 polymer ?
#
loop_
_entity_poly.entity_id
_entity_poly.type
_entity_poly.pdbx_seq_one_letter_code
_entity_poly.pdbx_strand_id
1 'polypeptide(L)'
;LRMTASADGAAAKRARKASGEVKQIPVIGDSRVLIAPDILEDIPWHIHDAGLKFGTLVIVSDKTVDGLYGQRIFDAFKLHATETGVAGPRLLRFAFAAGEASKNRETKGAIEDFMLGHQCTRDSAILALGGGVVGDLAGFTAATYMRGIPVIQVPTSTMAMIDSSVGGKTALNVPAGKNLVGAFHQPQIIFADPKVLNTLSQREVAEGLAEAIKMGVIRDADLFKLMVANAEKIMALDPALMQEVLYKAVGHKAEIVAI
;
A
#
# COMPACT_ATOMS: atom_id res chain seq x y z
N LEU A 1 -26.34 34.04 25.02
CA LEU A 1 -25.53 32.86 24.69
C LEU A 1 -25.45 32.73 23.17
N ARG A 2 -24.31 33.06 22.55
CA ARG A 2 -24.03 32.80 21.13
C ARG A 2 -23.22 31.52 21.05
N MET A 3 -23.76 30.49 20.41
CA MET A 3 -23.02 29.29 20.02
C MET A 3 -22.19 29.63 18.78
N THR A 4 -20.86 29.55 18.91
CA THR A 4 -19.93 29.54 17.78
C THR A 4 -19.91 28.11 17.21
N ALA A 5 -20.51 27.93 16.04
CA ALA A 5 -20.20 26.78 15.19
C ALA A 5 -18.71 26.88 14.80
N SER A 6 -17.91 25.86 15.10
CA SER A 6 -16.51 25.82 14.68
C SER A 6 -16.43 25.71 13.16
N ALA A 7 -15.63 26.60 12.56
CA ALA A 7 -15.45 26.72 11.12
C ALA A 7 -14.51 25.64 10.52
N ASP A 8 -14.15 24.61 11.28
CA ASP A 8 -13.17 23.60 10.87
C ASP A 8 -13.76 22.47 10.00
N GLY A 9 -15.08 22.43 9.82
CA GLY A 9 -15.77 21.40 9.03
C GLY A 9 -15.88 21.68 7.52
N ALA A 10 -15.38 22.82 7.03
CA ALA A 10 -15.69 23.31 5.68
C ALA A 10 -14.48 23.48 4.73
N ALA A 11 -13.26 23.15 5.17
CA ALA A 11 -12.04 23.50 4.43
C ALA A 11 -11.49 22.46 3.42
N ALA A 12 -12.08 21.26 3.28
CA ALA A 12 -11.54 20.21 2.40
C ALA A 12 -12.49 19.80 1.24
N LYS A 13 -13.40 20.69 0.82
CA LYS A 13 -14.21 20.48 -0.39
C LYS A 13 -13.71 21.40 -1.51
N ARG A 14 -12.54 21.10 -2.07
CA ARG A 14 -12.11 21.64 -3.35
C ARG A 14 -11.69 20.51 -4.27
N ALA A 15 -12.27 20.54 -5.47
CA ALA A 15 -12.27 19.50 -6.46
C ALA A 15 -10.86 19.27 -7.04
N ARG A 16 -10.30 18.10 -6.77
CA ARG A 16 -9.37 17.44 -7.68
C ARG A 16 -9.48 15.95 -7.45
N LYS A 17 -9.88 15.22 -8.50
CA LYS A 17 -9.85 13.76 -8.51
C LYS A 17 -8.85 13.38 -9.58
N ALA A 18 -7.58 13.22 -9.21
CA ALA A 18 -6.70 12.44 -10.08
C ALA A 18 -7.26 11.01 -10.14
N SER A 19 -7.71 10.49 -8.99
CA SER A 19 -8.36 9.19 -8.90
C SER A 19 -9.87 9.18 -9.12
N GLY A 20 -10.41 8.01 -9.47
CA GLY A 20 -11.85 7.75 -9.62
C GLY A 20 -12.62 7.76 -8.29
N GLU A 21 -13.76 7.07 -8.21
CA GLU A 21 -14.37 6.76 -6.91
C GLU A 21 -13.38 5.99 -6.04
N VAL A 22 -13.16 6.40 -4.78
CA VAL A 22 -12.27 5.69 -3.86
C VAL A 22 -13.11 4.72 -3.03
N LYS A 23 -12.85 3.43 -3.20
CA LYS A 23 -13.45 2.40 -2.35
C LYS A 23 -12.59 2.19 -1.12
N GLN A 24 -13.21 2.15 0.06
CA GLN A 24 -12.51 1.99 1.33
C GLN A 24 -12.96 0.72 2.06
N ILE A 25 -12.00 0.01 2.63
CA ILE A 25 -12.23 -1.21 3.44
C ILE A 25 -11.54 -1.01 4.79
N PRO A 26 -12.26 -1.00 5.92
CA PRO A 26 -11.64 -1.06 7.24
C PRO A 26 -11.00 -2.44 7.46
N VAL A 27 -9.86 -2.48 8.15
CA VAL A 27 -9.17 -3.74 8.50
C VAL A 27 -9.25 -3.96 10.01
N ILE A 28 -8.16 -3.72 10.74
CA ILE A 28 -8.10 -3.86 12.20
C ILE A 28 -7.55 -2.57 12.82
N GLY A 29 -8.16 -2.15 13.93
CA GLY A 29 -7.89 -0.83 14.52
C GLY A 29 -8.21 0.29 13.52
N ASP A 30 -7.29 1.25 13.38
CA ASP A 30 -7.43 2.38 12.45
C ASP A 30 -6.91 2.07 11.03
N SER A 31 -6.44 0.84 10.78
CA SER A 31 -5.93 0.42 9.48
C SER A 31 -7.04 0.30 8.44
N ARG A 32 -6.76 0.74 7.21
CA ARG A 32 -7.71 0.72 6.10
C ARG A 32 -7.03 0.54 4.74
N VAL A 33 -7.77 -0.05 3.81
CA VAL A 33 -7.41 -0.14 2.39
C VAL A 33 -8.20 0.90 1.62
N LEU A 34 -7.52 1.66 0.76
CA LEU A 34 -8.10 2.58 -0.20
C LEU A 34 -7.78 2.08 -1.61
N ILE A 35 -8.81 1.91 -2.43
CA ILE A 35 -8.70 1.34 -3.77
C ILE A 35 -9.28 2.33 -4.77
N ALA A 36 -8.45 2.87 -5.66
CA ALA A 36 -8.90 3.68 -6.79
C ALA A 36 -7.86 3.72 -7.91
N PRO A 37 -8.28 3.80 -9.19
CA PRO A 37 -7.38 4.12 -10.28
C PRO A 37 -6.67 5.45 -10.03
N ASP A 38 -5.37 5.55 -10.28
CA ASP A 38 -4.53 6.75 -10.07
C ASP A 38 -4.47 7.25 -8.62
N ILE A 39 -4.69 6.37 -7.63
CA ILE A 39 -4.62 6.78 -6.22
C ILE A 39 -3.19 7.11 -5.77
N LEU A 40 -2.16 6.71 -6.50
CA LEU A 40 -0.76 7.05 -6.21
C LEU A 40 -0.57 8.57 -6.14
N GLU A 41 -1.20 9.31 -7.05
CA GLU A 41 -1.19 10.76 -7.11
C GLU A 41 -1.88 11.38 -5.89
N ASP A 42 -2.88 10.72 -5.32
CA ASP A 42 -3.68 11.26 -4.22
C ASP A 42 -3.16 10.86 -2.82
N ILE A 43 -2.08 10.06 -2.73
CA ILE A 43 -1.51 9.58 -1.46
C ILE A 43 -1.26 10.71 -0.45
N PRO A 44 -0.60 11.84 -0.79
CA PRO A 44 -0.32 12.91 0.18
C PRO A 44 -1.59 13.55 0.75
N TRP A 45 -2.64 13.68 -0.05
CA TRP A 45 -3.94 14.19 0.39
C TRP A 45 -4.58 13.22 1.39
N HIS A 46 -4.61 11.93 1.08
CA HIS A 46 -5.15 10.93 2.00
C HIS A 46 -4.37 10.83 3.31
N ILE A 47 -3.03 10.99 3.28
CA ILE A 47 -2.21 11.06 4.50
C ILE A 47 -2.56 12.31 5.31
N HIS A 48 -2.67 13.47 4.65
CA HIS A 48 -3.02 14.73 5.28
C HIS A 48 -4.42 14.72 5.90
N ASP A 49 -5.44 14.29 5.15
CA ASP A 49 -6.83 14.22 5.58
C ASP A 49 -7.02 13.20 6.72
N ALA A 50 -6.17 12.18 6.80
CA ALA A 50 -6.11 11.25 7.91
C ALA A 50 -5.50 11.84 9.19
N GLY A 51 -4.92 13.05 9.12
CA GLY A 51 -4.19 13.65 10.22
C GLY A 51 -2.84 12.98 10.52
N LEU A 52 -2.34 12.13 9.62
CA LEU A 52 -1.08 11.43 9.78
C LEU A 52 0.09 12.40 9.54
N LYS A 53 0.97 12.52 10.53
CA LYS A 53 2.14 13.40 10.49
C LYS A 53 3.41 12.59 10.65
N PHE A 54 4.33 12.76 9.70
CA PHE A 54 5.63 12.10 9.71
C PHE A 54 6.73 13.16 9.59
N GLY A 55 7.82 13.00 10.34
CA GLY A 55 9.00 13.86 10.17
C GLY A 55 9.74 13.53 8.87
N THR A 56 9.99 12.24 8.64
CA THR A 56 10.59 11.72 7.40
C THR A 56 9.77 10.54 6.88
N LEU A 57 9.46 10.52 5.58
CA LEU A 57 8.85 9.38 4.91
C LEU A 57 9.89 8.73 3.99
N VAL A 58 10.22 7.47 4.26
CA VAL A 58 11.20 6.70 3.50
C VAL A 58 10.47 5.78 2.54
N ILE A 59 10.62 6.04 1.24
CA ILE A 59 10.05 5.21 0.18
C ILE A 59 11.01 4.05 -0.06
N VAL A 60 10.55 2.84 0.28
CA VAL A 60 11.29 1.59 0.10
C VAL A 60 10.67 0.82 -1.05
N SER A 61 11.48 0.43 -2.03
CA SER A 61 11.05 -0.25 -3.24
C SER A 61 12.11 -1.24 -3.73
N ASP A 62 11.75 -2.09 -4.68
CA ASP A 62 12.75 -2.67 -5.58
C ASP A 62 13.07 -1.71 -6.74
N LYS A 63 14.21 -1.94 -7.42
CA LYS A 63 14.69 -1.09 -8.52
C LYS A 63 13.75 -1.05 -9.73
N THR A 64 12.98 -2.10 -10.00
CA THR A 64 12.06 -2.15 -11.14
C THR A 64 10.87 -1.24 -10.86
N VAL A 65 10.22 -1.44 -9.72
CA VAL A 65 9.06 -0.65 -9.29
C VAL A 65 9.45 0.82 -9.03
N ASP A 66 10.63 1.07 -8.46
CA ASP A 66 11.13 2.43 -8.24
C ASP A 66 11.28 3.20 -9.56
N GLY A 67 11.82 2.55 -10.59
CA GLY A 67 11.97 3.13 -11.93
C GLY A 67 10.64 3.45 -12.61
N LEU A 68 9.56 2.73 -12.29
CA LEU A 68 8.22 2.93 -12.86
C LEU A 68 7.41 3.97 -12.10
N TYR A 69 7.45 3.94 -10.76
CA TYR A 69 6.47 4.62 -9.91
C TYR A 69 7.09 5.51 -8.82
N GLY A 70 8.37 5.33 -8.50
CA GLY A 70 9.01 6.05 -7.39
C GLY A 70 8.95 7.57 -7.54
N GLN A 71 9.20 8.08 -8.75
CA GLN A 71 9.14 9.51 -9.03
C GLN A 71 7.72 10.09 -8.91
N ARG A 72 6.69 9.31 -9.28
CA ARG A 72 5.28 9.74 -9.17
C ARG A 72 4.91 10.06 -7.72
N ILE A 73 5.40 9.28 -6.75
CA ILE A 73 5.17 9.55 -5.33
C ILE A 73 5.80 10.89 -4.92
N PHE A 74 7.05 11.15 -5.32
CA PHE A 74 7.71 12.43 -5.01
C PHE A 74 6.97 13.63 -5.62
N ASP A 75 6.53 13.50 -6.86
CA ASP A 75 5.83 14.58 -7.56
C ASP A 75 4.45 14.81 -6.97
N ALA A 76 3.75 13.77 -6.53
CA ALA A 76 2.49 13.88 -5.78
C ALA A 76 2.68 14.72 -4.50
N PHE A 77 3.71 14.45 -3.69
CA PHE A 77 3.97 15.22 -2.47
C PHE A 77 4.34 16.68 -2.76
N LYS A 78 5.14 16.95 -3.81
CA LYS A 78 5.46 18.33 -4.23
C LYS A 78 4.21 19.09 -4.67
N LEU A 79 3.35 18.42 -5.44
CA LEU A 79 2.11 18.99 -5.94
C LEU A 79 1.15 19.30 -4.79
N HIS A 80 0.97 18.36 -3.87
CA HIS A 80 0.18 18.57 -2.65
C HIS A 80 0.67 19.77 -1.85
N ALA A 81 1.98 19.89 -1.62
CA ALA A 81 2.55 21.03 -0.90
C ALA A 81 2.29 22.36 -1.62
N THR A 82 2.37 22.36 -2.96
CA THR A 82 2.12 23.54 -3.79
C THR A 82 0.64 23.94 -3.75
N GLU A 83 -0.28 22.98 -3.79
CA GLU A 83 -1.72 23.25 -3.88
C GLU A 83 -2.37 23.56 -2.53
N THR A 84 -1.87 22.95 -1.46
CA THR A 84 -2.46 23.10 -0.12
C THR A 84 -1.71 24.10 0.76
N GLY A 85 -0.46 24.43 0.42
CA GLY A 85 0.43 25.22 1.27
C GLY A 85 0.90 24.47 2.53
N VAL A 86 0.56 23.19 2.67
CA VAL A 86 0.97 22.34 3.81
C VAL A 86 2.29 21.65 3.45
N ALA A 87 3.32 21.85 4.27
CA ALA A 87 4.59 21.17 4.07
C ALA A 87 4.44 19.65 4.31
N GLY A 88 4.88 18.86 3.34
CA GLY A 88 4.98 17.40 3.46
C GLY A 88 6.18 16.96 4.31
N PRO A 89 6.29 15.64 4.61
CA PRO A 89 7.45 15.09 5.29
C PRO A 89 8.72 15.24 4.45
N ARG A 90 9.90 15.16 5.09
CA ARG A 90 11.15 14.95 4.35
C ARG A 90 11.07 13.61 3.62
N LEU A 91 11.27 13.61 2.31
CA LEU A 91 11.23 12.38 1.51
C LEU A 91 12.62 11.80 1.30
N LEU A 92 12.76 10.49 1.56
CA LEU A 92 13.93 9.69 1.23
C LEU A 92 13.52 8.50 0.38
N ARG A 93 14.48 7.94 -0.37
CA ARG A 93 14.23 6.82 -1.28
C ARG A 93 15.33 5.77 -1.19
N PHE A 94 14.94 4.52 -1.05
CA PHE A 94 15.84 3.38 -1.01
C PHE A 94 15.31 2.27 -1.91
N ALA A 95 16.13 1.83 -2.86
CA ALA A 95 15.77 0.78 -3.81
C ALA A 95 16.79 -0.38 -3.78
N PHE A 96 16.28 -1.61 -3.62
CA PHE A 96 17.09 -2.83 -3.63
C PHE A 96 16.80 -3.70 -4.87
N ALA A 97 17.53 -4.79 -5.06
CA ALA A 97 17.32 -5.67 -6.22
C ALA A 97 15.92 -6.32 -6.19
N ALA A 98 15.28 -6.49 -7.35
CA ALA A 98 13.98 -7.14 -7.40
C ALA A 98 14.06 -8.64 -7.13
N GLY A 99 12.99 -9.20 -6.57
CA GLY A 99 12.77 -10.65 -6.42
C GLY A 99 12.97 -11.20 -5.01
N GLU A 100 12.50 -12.44 -4.83
CA GLU A 100 12.44 -13.15 -3.54
C GLU A 100 13.81 -13.30 -2.86
N ALA A 101 14.91 -13.32 -3.63
CA ALA A 101 16.26 -13.44 -3.10
C ALA A 101 16.64 -12.26 -2.19
N SER A 102 16.04 -11.08 -2.39
CA SER A 102 16.24 -9.91 -1.52
C SER A 102 15.48 -9.98 -0.21
N LYS A 103 14.56 -10.94 -0.05
CA LYS A 103 13.79 -11.14 1.17
C LYS A 103 14.65 -11.80 2.26
N ASN A 104 15.70 -11.13 2.70
CA ASN A 104 16.76 -11.66 3.56
C ASN A 104 17.20 -10.63 4.63
N ARG A 105 18.13 -11.03 5.51
CA ARG A 105 18.60 -10.18 6.63
C ARG A 105 19.46 -9.03 6.14
N GLU A 106 20.23 -9.25 5.09
CA GLU A 106 21.18 -8.31 4.51
C GLU A 106 20.46 -7.10 3.94
N THR A 107 19.38 -7.33 3.19
CA THR A 107 18.55 -6.27 2.60
C THR A 107 17.82 -5.49 3.68
N LYS A 108 17.27 -6.19 4.70
CA LYS A 108 16.67 -5.52 5.87
C LYS A 108 17.69 -4.61 6.57
N GLY A 109 18.89 -5.13 6.86
CA GLY A 109 19.97 -4.36 7.49
C GLY A 109 20.36 -3.13 6.66
N ALA A 110 20.45 -3.28 5.33
CA ALA A 110 20.75 -2.16 4.45
C ALA A 110 19.68 -1.05 4.48
N ILE A 111 18.39 -1.39 4.62
CA ILE A 111 17.32 -0.40 4.80
C ILE A 111 17.50 0.32 6.16
N GLU A 112 17.76 -0.44 7.24
CA GLU A 112 17.96 0.12 8.59
C GLU A 112 19.16 1.07 8.65
N ASP A 113 20.30 0.65 8.10
CA ASP A 113 21.53 1.44 8.04
C ASP A 113 21.35 2.70 7.19
N PHE A 114 20.63 2.61 6.07
CA PHE A 114 20.28 3.77 5.26
C PHE A 114 19.45 4.78 6.07
N MET A 115 18.43 4.32 6.79
CA MET A 115 17.57 5.19 7.60
C MET A 115 18.34 5.85 8.74
N LEU A 116 19.20 5.10 9.44
CA LEU A 116 20.08 5.63 10.50
C LEU A 116 21.08 6.64 9.95
N GLY A 117 21.70 6.35 8.80
CA GLY A 117 22.64 7.25 8.13
C GLY A 117 22.01 8.59 7.72
N HIS A 118 20.70 8.61 7.46
CA HIS A 118 19.93 9.82 7.17
C HIS A 118 19.25 10.43 8.40
N GLN A 119 19.61 10.00 9.61
CA GLN A 119 19.07 10.53 10.86
C GLN A 119 17.53 10.41 10.95
N CYS A 120 16.96 9.30 10.46
CA CYS A 120 15.56 9.00 10.70
C CYS A 120 15.31 8.77 12.19
N THR A 121 14.18 9.29 12.68
CA THR A 121 13.77 9.25 14.09
C THR A 121 12.46 8.46 14.25
N ARG A 122 11.92 8.38 15.48
CA ARG A 122 10.73 7.56 15.77
C ARG A 122 9.43 8.11 15.13
N ASP A 123 9.44 9.37 14.72
CA ASP A 123 8.38 10.02 13.95
C ASP A 123 8.54 9.82 12.43
N SER A 124 9.56 9.07 11.98
CA SER A 124 9.66 8.63 10.59
C SER A 124 8.61 7.57 10.28
N ALA A 125 8.29 7.41 9.00
CA ALA A 125 7.46 6.32 8.50
C ALA A 125 8.10 5.69 7.25
N ILE A 126 7.73 4.44 6.96
CA ILE A 126 8.10 3.77 5.70
C ILE A 126 6.89 3.71 4.78
N LEU A 127 7.08 4.08 3.50
CA LEU A 127 6.14 3.81 2.43
C LEU A 127 6.72 2.66 1.59
N ALA A 128 6.08 1.50 1.65
CA ALA A 128 6.47 0.31 0.92
C ALA A 128 5.82 0.30 -0.47
N LEU A 129 6.60 0.64 -1.51
CA LEU A 129 6.14 0.71 -2.89
C LEU A 129 6.60 -0.54 -3.64
N GLY A 130 5.73 -1.53 -3.83
CA GLY A 130 6.12 -2.76 -4.52
C GLY A 130 5.20 -3.94 -4.31
N GLY A 131 5.63 -5.12 -4.77
CA GLY A 131 4.96 -6.39 -4.52
C GLY A 131 5.17 -6.91 -3.09
N GLY A 132 4.79 -8.16 -2.86
CA GLY A 132 4.85 -8.77 -1.52
C GLY A 132 6.24 -8.80 -0.87
N VAL A 133 7.31 -8.95 -1.67
CA VAL A 133 8.69 -8.91 -1.17
C VAL A 133 9.03 -7.55 -0.53
N VAL A 134 8.70 -6.46 -1.22
CA VAL A 134 8.90 -5.09 -0.72
C VAL A 134 8.04 -4.87 0.51
N GLY A 135 6.75 -5.22 0.44
CA GLY A 135 5.82 -5.04 1.54
C GLY A 135 6.25 -5.74 2.82
N ASP A 136 6.72 -6.98 2.71
CA ASP A 136 7.21 -7.76 3.85
C ASP A 136 8.51 -7.21 4.46
N LEU A 137 9.51 -6.88 3.62
CA LEU A 137 10.78 -6.34 4.10
C LEU A 137 10.61 -4.95 4.73
N ALA A 138 9.91 -4.06 4.04
CA ALA A 138 9.64 -2.71 4.51
C ALA A 138 8.78 -2.72 5.77
N GLY A 139 7.75 -3.58 5.80
CA GLY A 139 6.91 -3.77 6.97
C GLY A 139 7.68 -4.33 8.16
N PHE A 140 8.55 -5.32 7.96
CA PHE A 140 9.32 -5.89 9.07
C PHE A 140 10.39 -4.92 9.55
N THR A 141 10.98 -4.15 8.64
CA THR A 141 11.87 -3.03 8.99
C THR A 141 11.13 -2.00 9.84
N ALA A 142 9.93 -1.58 9.43
CA ALA A 142 9.11 -0.64 10.21
C ALA A 142 8.73 -1.18 11.58
N ALA A 143 8.47 -2.49 11.70
CA ALA A 143 8.13 -3.15 12.95
C ALA A 143 9.29 -3.11 13.97
N THR A 144 10.55 -3.21 13.49
CA THR A 144 11.72 -3.30 14.37
C THR A 144 12.50 -1.99 14.51
N TYR A 145 12.44 -1.10 13.52
CA TYR A 145 13.16 0.16 13.54
C TYR A 145 12.69 1.02 14.72
N MET A 146 13.61 1.38 15.61
CA MET A 146 13.32 2.08 16.87
C MET A 146 12.16 1.44 17.69
N ARG A 147 12.02 0.11 17.62
CA ARG A 147 10.93 -0.68 18.25
C ARG A 147 9.53 -0.38 17.71
N GLY A 148 9.45 0.06 16.46
CA GLY A 148 8.18 0.28 15.77
C GLY A 148 8.01 1.73 15.33
N ILE A 149 7.83 1.90 14.02
CA ILE A 149 7.43 3.14 13.37
C ILE A 149 6.26 2.87 12.40
N PRO A 150 5.49 3.89 11.99
CA PRO A 150 4.41 3.71 11.03
C PRO A 150 4.88 3.15 9.68
N VAL A 151 4.03 2.33 9.06
CA VAL A 151 4.21 1.86 7.68
C VAL A 151 2.95 2.12 6.86
N ILE A 152 3.15 2.49 5.60
CA ILE A 152 2.13 2.61 4.56
C ILE A 152 2.48 1.60 3.47
N GLN A 153 1.48 0.87 2.97
CA GLN A 153 1.66 -0.09 1.88
C GLN A 153 1.11 0.49 0.59
N VAL A 154 1.87 0.40 -0.50
CA VAL A 154 1.46 0.74 -1.86
C VAL A 154 1.73 -0.47 -2.74
N PRO A 155 0.86 -1.51 -2.67
CA PRO A 155 1.04 -2.76 -3.38
C PRO A 155 1.02 -2.56 -4.90
N THR A 156 1.98 -3.16 -5.62
CA THR A 156 2.08 -3.06 -7.10
C THR A 156 1.95 -4.41 -7.81
N SER A 157 1.60 -5.47 -7.09
CA SER A 157 1.22 -6.75 -7.69
C SER A 157 -0.18 -7.16 -7.24
N THR A 158 -0.89 -7.92 -8.08
CA THR A 158 -2.24 -8.40 -7.76
C THR A 158 -2.25 -9.22 -6.47
N MET A 159 -1.23 -10.07 -6.26
CA MET A 159 -1.04 -10.83 -5.03
C MET A 159 -0.88 -9.92 -3.81
N ALA A 160 -0.10 -8.84 -3.93
CA ALA A 160 0.10 -7.92 -2.82
C ALA A 160 -1.16 -7.12 -2.50
N MET A 161 -1.92 -6.70 -3.53
CA MET A 161 -3.18 -5.97 -3.34
C MET A 161 -4.24 -6.82 -2.65
N ILE A 162 -4.36 -8.11 -3.00
CA ILE A 162 -5.40 -8.99 -2.48
C ILE A 162 -5.02 -9.61 -1.13
N ASP A 163 -3.75 -9.98 -0.95
CA ASP A 163 -3.34 -10.82 0.17
C ASP A 163 -2.23 -10.18 1.01
N SER A 164 -1.01 -10.06 0.48
CA SER A 164 0.16 -9.86 1.35
C SER A 164 0.27 -8.46 1.98
N SER A 165 -0.38 -7.42 1.43
CA SER A 165 -0.41 -6.10 2.07
C SER A 165 -1.44 -6.00 3.20
N VAL A 166 -2.36 -6.98 3.33
CA VAL A 166 -3.49 -6.96 4.25
C VAL A 166 -3.25 -7.94 5.40
N GLY A 167 -3.35 -7.43 6.63
CA GLY A 167 -3.23 -8.24 7.85
C GLY A 167 -1.90 -8.12 8.60
N GLY A 168 -0.98 -7.29 8.12
CA GLY A 168 0.20 -6.87 8.89
C GLY A 168 1.23 -7.98 9.13
N LYS A 169 1.14 -9.12 8.43
CA LYS A 169 2.21 -10.12 8.45
C LYS A 169 3.37 -9.56 7.65
N THR A 170 4.54 -9.48 8.29
CA THR A 170 5.77 -8.98 7.69
C THR A 170 6.91 -9.92 8.02
N ALA A 171 7.73 -10.30 7.06
CA ALA A 171 8.76 -11.32 7.30
C ALA A 171 9.94 -11.26 6.34
N LEU A 172 11.01 -11.98 6.70
CA LEU A 172 12.09 -12.34 5.80
C LEU A 172 12.27 -13.86 5.72
N ASN A 173 12.97 -14.30 4.69
CA ASN A 173 13.36 -15.69 4.50
C ASN A 173 14.71 -15.96 5.19
N VAL A 174 14.88 -17.19 5.65
CA VAL A 174 16.13 -17.71 6.22
C VAL A 174 16.47 -19.03 5.52
N PRO A 175 17.71 -19.56 5.62
CA PRO A 175 18.05 -20.83 4.97
C PRO A 175 17.11 -22.00 5.29
N ALA A 176 16.50 -21.99 6.47
CA ALA A 176 15.53 -23.00 6.89
C ALA A 176 14.15 -22.89 6.21
N GLY A 177 13.81 -21.77 5.58
CA GLY A 177 12.52 -21.61 4.91
C GLY A 177 12.04 -20.17 4.75
N LYS A 178 10.87 -20.04 4.11
CA LYS A 178 10.25 -18.76 3.83
C LYS A 178 9.46 -18.21 5.01
N ASN A 179 9.48 -16.89 5.19
CA ASN A 179 8.67 -16.16 6.17
C ASN A 179 8.80 -16.64 7.64
N LEU A 180 9.90 -17.31 8.00
CA LEU A 180 10.06 -17.90 9.33
C LEU A 180 10.46 -16.88 10.40
N VAL A 181 10.96 -15.70 10.01
CA VAL A 181 11.35 -14.62 10.92
C VAL A 181 10.64 -13.36 10.51
N GLY A 182 9.86 -12.77 11.40
CA GLY A 182 9.01 -11.63 11.08
C GLY A 182 8.28 -11.06 12.29
N ALA A 183 7.33 -10.18 12.01
CA ALA A 183 6.47 -9.55 13.02
C ALA A 183 5.06 -9.33 12.45
N PHE A 184 4.09 -9.24 13.35
CA PHE A 184 2.78 -8.66 13.06
C PHE A 184 2.86 -7.15 13.28
N HIS A 185 2.76 -6.35 12.21
CA HIS A 185 2.85 -4.90 12.23
C HIS A 185 1.87 -4.31 11.21
N GLN A 186 0.76 -3.73 11.71
CA GLN A 186 -0.31 -3.26 10.83
C GLN A 186 0.07 -1.96 10.13
N PRO A 187 -0.15 -1.85 8.81
CA PRO A 187 -0.01 -0.57 8.12
C PRO A 187 -1.08 0.42 8.53
N GLN A 188 -0.75 1.71 8.52
CA GLN A 188 -1.72 2.78 8.76
C GLN A 188 -2.75 2.84 7.63
N ILE A 189 -2.27 2.80 6.38
CA ILE A 189 -3.09 2.84 5.16
C ILE A 189 -2.45 1.94 4.11
N ILE A 190 -3.28 1.25 3.33
CA ILE A 190 -2.90 0.48 2.13
C ILE A 190 -3.52 1.17 0.92
N PHE A 191 -2.72 1.62 -0.05
CA PHE A 191 -3.18 2.29 -1.27
C PHE A 191 -3.07 1.34 -2.47
N ALA A 192 -4.18 0.77 -2.90
CA ALA A 192 -4.22 -0.13 -4.06
C ALA A 192 -4.70 0.61 -5.31
N ASP A 193 -3.78 0.87 -6.23
CA ASP A 193 -4.09 1.44 -7.54
C ASP A 193 -4.18 0.33 -8.60
N PRO A 194 -5.36 -0.03 -9.12
CA PRO A 194 -5.47 -1.06 -10.15
C PRO A 194 -4.64 -0.77 -11.41
N LYS A 195 -4.34 0.49 -11.72
CA LYS A 195 -3.63 0.86 -12.96
C LYS A 195 -2.15 0.49 -12.95
N VAL A 196 -1.52 0.36 -11.78
CA VAL A 196 -0.10 -0.06 -11.72
C VAL A 196 0.09 -1.52 -12.17
N LEU A 197 -1.00 -2.30 -12.23
CA LEU A 197 -0.97 -3.67 -12.72
C LEU A 197 -0.72 -3.74 -14.24
N ASN A 198 -0.90 -2.64 -14.98
CA ASN A 198 -0.64 -2.62 -16.44
C ASN A 198 0.83 -2.84 -16.80
N THR A 199 1.76 -2.65 -15.86
CA THR A 199 3.19 -2.96 -16.06
C THR A 199 3.58 -4.34 -15.56
N LEU A 200 2.65 -5.08 -14.95
CA LEU A 200 2.89 -6.39 -14.40
C LEU A 200 2.73 -7.46 -15.49
N SER A 201 3.49 -8.55 -15.41
CA SER A 201 3.32 -9.63 -16.38
C SER A 201 1.94 -10.29 -16.23
N GLN A 202 1.36 -10.75 -17.34
CA GLN A 202 0.08 -11.46 -17.34
C GLN A 202 0.08 -12.68 -16.39
N ARG A 203 1.24 -13.33 -16.24
CA ARG A 203 1.43 -14.41 -15.26
C ARG A 203 1.26 -13.93 -13.83
N GLU A 204 1.94 -12.87 -13.43
CA GLU A 204 1.86 -12.33 -12.07
C GLU A 204 0.48 -11.73 -11.76
N VAL A 205 -0.20 -11.17 -12.78
CA VAL A 205 -1.61 -10.77 -12.66
C VAL A 205 -2.47 -11.99 -12.31
N ALA A 206 -2.35 -13.07 -13.09
CA ALA A 206 -3.12 -14.30 -12.89
C ALA A 206 -2.82 -14.95 -11.53
N GLU A 207 -1.57 -14.93 -11.07
CA GLU A 207 -1.18 -15.48 -9.75
C GLU A 207 -1.96 -14.81 -8.62
N GLY A 208 -2.14 -13.48 -8.65
CA GLY A 208 -2.96 -12.79 -7.66
C GLY A 208 -4.46 -13.02 -7.86
N LEU A 209 -4.96 -13.05 -9.11
CA LEU A 209 -6.37 -13.29 -9.37
C LEU A 209 -6.83 -14.69 -8.93
N ALA A 210 -5.93 -15.68 -8.89
CA ALA A 210 -6.22 -17.00 -8.33
C ALA A 210 -6.70 -16.92 -6.86
N GLU A 211 -6.16 -15.99 -6.08
CA GLU A 211 -6.59 -15.74 -4.70
C GLU A 211 -8.01 -15.12 -4.64
N ALA A 212 -8.34 -14.20 -5.56
CA ALA A 212 -9.71 -13.69 -5.68
C ALA A 212 -10.70 -14.78 -6.10
N ILE A 213 -10.33 -15.64 -7.06
CA ILE A 213 -11.15 -16.79 -7.47
C ILE A 213 -11.37 -17.73 -6.28
N LYS A 214 -10.31 -18.04 -5.52
CA LYS A 214 -10.41 -18.85 -4.31
C LYS A 214 -11.47 -18.25 -3.37
N MET A 215 -11.36 -16.97 -3.04
CA MET A 215 -12.35 -16.29 -2.19
C MET A 215 -13.77 -16.37 -2.75
N GLY A 216 -13.94 -16.18 -4.06
CA GLY A 216 -15.23 -16.33 -4.72
C GLY A 216 -15.82 -17.73 -4.57
N VAL A 217 -15.00 -18.77 -4.72
CA VAL A 217 -15.45 -20.17 -4.59
C VAL A 217 -15.80 -20.52 -3.14
N ILE A 218 -15.01 -20.07 -2.16
CA ILE A 218 -15.18 -20.52 -0.77
C ILE A 218 -16.08 -19.61 0.08
N ARG A 219 -16.32 -18.36 -0.33
CA ARG A 219 -17.02 -17.35 0.50
C ARG A 219 -17.98 -16.43 -0.25
N ASP A 220 -17.76 -16.16 -1.53
CA ASP A 220 -18.53 -15.13 -2.26
C ASP A 220 -18.92 -15.56 -3.67
N ALA A 221 -20.08 -16.21 -3.76
CA ALA A 221 -20.63 -16.68 -5.03
C ALA A 221 -20.84 -15.54 -6.04
N ASP A 222 -21.07 -14.30 -5.59
CA ASP A 222 -21.28 -13.16 -6.49
C ASP A 222 -19.95 -12.60 -7.01
N LEU A 223 -18.88 -12.59 -6.21
CA LEU A 223 -17.52 -12.37 -6.70
C LEU A 223 -17.15 -13.42 -7.75
N PHE A 224 -17.42 -14.71 -7.49
CA PHE A 224 -17.12 -15.76 -8.45
C PHE A 224 -17.88 -15.57 -9.78
N LYS A 225 -19.19 -15.32 -9.73
CA LYS A 225 -20.00 -15.02 -10.94
C LYS A 225 -19.47 -13.80 -11.68
N LEU A 226 -19.11 -12.73 -10.96
CA LEU A 226 -18.55 -11.52 -11.55
C LEU A 226 -17.26 -11.83 -12.31
N MET A 227 -16.35 -12.61 -11.71
CA MET A 227 -15.09 -12.99 -12.33
C MET A 227 -15.29 -13.87 -13.57
N VAL A 228 -16.18 -14.87 -13.51
CA VAL A 228 -16.48 -15.74 -14.65
C VAL A 228 -17.12 -14.96 -15.80
N ALA A 229 -18.10 -14.10 -15.50
CA ALA A 229 -18.80 -13.32 -16.53
C ALA A 229 -17.92 -12.26 -17.21
N ASN A 230 -16.81 -11.86 -16.58
CA ASN A 230 -15.95 -10.76 -17.06
C ASN A 230 -14.48 -11.17 -17.22
N ALA A 231 -14.16 -12.46 -17.33
CA ALA A 231 -12.79 -12.97 -17.32
C ALA A 231 -11.86 -12.26 -18.31
N GLU A 232 -12.31 -12.06 -19.56
CA GLU A 232 -11.53 -11.38 -20.59
C GLU A 232 -11.21 -9.92 -20.23
N LYS A 233 -12.21 -9.18 -19.72
CA LYS A 233 -12.04 -7.77 -19.32
C LYS A 233 -11.15 -7.63 -18.09
N ILE A 234 -11.24 -8.56 -17.15
CA ILE A 234 -10.40 -8.61 -15.94
C ILE A 234 -8.95 -8.90 -16.34
N MET A 235 -8.71 -9.88 -17.23
CA MET A 235 -7.36 -10.17 -17.72
C MET A 235 -6.80 -9.05 -18.62
N ALA A 236 -7.68 -8.28 -19.26
CA ALA A 236 -7.33 -7.03 -19.95
C ALA A 236 -7.19 -5.82 -18.99
N LEU A 237 -7.27 -6.04 -17.67
CA LEU A 237 -7.09 -5.03 -16.62
C LEU A 237 -8.03 -3.82 -16.74
N ASP A 238 -9.30 -4.05 -17.10
CA ASP A 238 -10.32 -3.01 -17.05
C ASP A 238 -10.34 -2.35 -15.66
N PRO A 239 -10.07 -1.03 -15.54
CA PRO A 239 -9.84 -0.40 -14.24
C PRO A 239 -11.04 -0.48 -13.29
N ALA A 240 -12.26 -0.38 -13.81
CA ALA A 240 -13.47 -0.40 -13.00
C ALA A 240 -13.76 -1.82 -12.48
N LEU A 241 -13.63 -2.83 -13.34
CA LEU A 241 -13.78 -4.23 -12.94
C LEU A 241 -12.67 -4.67 -11.99
N MET A 242 -11.42 -4.27 -12.24
CA MET A 242 -10.31 -4.57 -11.34
C MET A 242 -10.52 -3.92 -9.97
N GLN A 243 -10.98 -2.68 -9.92
CA GLN A 243 -11.34 -2.03 -8.65
C GLN A 243 -12.42 -2.82 -7.89
N GLU A 244 -13.46 -3.29 -8.58
CA GLU A 244 -14.55 -4.06 -7.97
C GLU A 244 -14.07 -5.45 -7.48
N VAL A 245 -13.28 -6.17 -8.28
CA VAL A 245 -12.70 -7.46 -7.90
C VAL A 245 -11.80 -7.30 -6.68
N LEU A 246 -10.90 -6.31 -6.68
CA LEU A 246 -10.03 -6.02 -5.55
C LEU A 246 -10.85 -5.65 -4.32
N TYR A 247 -11.88 -4.79 -4.46
CA TYR A 247 -12.71 -4.39 -3.33
C TYR A 247 -13.40 -5.58 -2.65
N LYS A 248 -14.01 -6.47 -3.43
CA LYS A 248 -14.64 -7.68 -2.90
C LYS A 248 -13.61 -8.63 -2.28
N ALA A 249 -12.55 -8.97 -3.00
CA ALA A 249 -11.56 -9.94 -2.53
C ALA A 249 -10.83 -9.47 -1.26
N VAL A 250 -10.43 -8.21 -1.21
CA VAL A 250 -9.79 -7.60 -0.04
C VAL A 250 -10.75 -7.48 1.14
N GLY A 251 -12.03 -7.21 0.89
CA GLY A 251 -13.07 -7.18 1.93
C GLY A 251 -13.11 -8.49 2.71
N HIS A 252 -13.17 -9.63 2.01
CA HIS A 252 -13.12 -10.96 2.63
C HIS A 252 -11.82 -11.21 3.40
N LYS A 253 -10.69 -10.76 2.87
CA LYS A 253 -9.39 -10.89 3.56
C LYS A 253 -9.36 -10.08 4.85
N ALA A 254 -9.85 -8.84 4.81
CA ALA A 254 -9.92 -7.95 5.96
C ALA A 254 -10.82 -8.50 7.07
N GLU A 255 -11.98 -9.08 6.72
CA GLU A 255 -12.86 -9.76 7.67
C GLU A 255 -12.15 -10.93 8.37
N ILE A 256 -11.40 -11.75 7.63
CA ILE A 256 -10.67 -12.89 8.20
C ILE A 256 -9.57 -12.42 9.17
N VAL A 257 -8.91 -11.30 8.86
CA VAL A 257 -7.88 -10.70 9.72
C VAL A 257 -8.45 -10.12 11.02
N ALA A 258 -9.72 -9.71 11.02
CA ALA A 258 -10.38 -9.09 12.17
C ALA A 258 -10.91 -10.09 13.20
N ILE A 259 -10.83 -11.39 12.94
CA ILE A 259 -11.23 -12.50 13.84
C ILE A 259 -10.03 -12.91 14.70
#